data_AF-A0A3D4P4E0-F1
#
_entry.id   AF-A0A3D4P4E0-F1
#
_cell.length_a   1.000
_cell.length_b   1.000
_cell.length_c   1.000
_cell.angle_alpha   90.00
_cell.angle_beta   90.00
_cell.angle_gamma   90.00
#
_symmetry.space_group_name_H-M   'P 1'
#
loop_
_entity.id
_entity.type
_entity.pdbx_description
1 polymer ?
#
loop_
_entity_poly.entity_id
_entity_poly.type
_entity_poly.pdbx_seq_one_letter_code
_entity_poly.pdbx_strand_id
1 'polypeptide(L)'
;MILKIVKTGFALASIALFALLVWLAVSLYSPRAFTPGEVFVEVEKGMGASAVARLLEERGIISSRHSFIMSYRLFFHPRKIRAGEYALTSPLKAKEVLDILVKGKVYLHAVTVPEGLTAQEIAPLIVPFLDGGQDGFMAAFRDVGIIGPIDREANNLEGYLFPETYSFPKSISSTDAVAAMVGQFREAFSGAWTARAESIRMSIRQVVTLASIIEKESSVAEENKLVSAVFHNRLRIGMKLDC
;
A
#
# COMPACT_ATOMS: atom_id res chain seq x y z
N MET A 1 -11.39 -38.50 53.98
CA MET A 1 -12.34 -37.48 53.46
C MET A 1 -11.65 -36.48 52.53
N ILE A 2 -10.54 -35.86 52.96
CA ILE A 2 -9.75 -34.88 52.19
C ILE A 2 -9.31 -35.40 50.80
N LEU A 3 -8.79 -36.63 50.71
CA LEU A 3 -8.34 -37.20 49.42
C LEU A 3 -9.48 -37.38 48.39
N LYS A 4 -10.72 -37.61 48.84
CA LYS A 4 -11.89 -37.70 47.94
C LYS A 4 -12.25 -36.32 47.40
N ILE A 5 -12.25 -35.30 48.26
CA ILE A 5 -12.52 -33.90 47.90
C ILE A 5 -11.48 -33.38 46.91
N VAL A 6 -10.20 -33.70 47.14
CA VAL A 6 -9.10 -33.33 46.24
C VAL A 6 -9.24 -34.03 44.89
N LYS A 7 -9.55 -35.34 44.87
CA LYS A 7 -9.77 -36.09 43.61
C LYS A 7 -10.97 -35.58 42.82
N THR A 8 -12.09 -35.27 43.49
CA THR A 8 -13.27 -34.70 42.83
C THR A 8 -13.01 -33.29 42.31
N GLY A 9 -12.26 -32.46 43.06
CA GLY A 9 -11.85 -31.13 42.59
C GLY A 9 -10.96 -31.18 41.36
N PHE A 10 -9.97 -32.09 41.34
CA PHE A 10 -9.10 -32.29 40.18
C PHE A 10 -9.85 -32.81 38.95
N ALA A 11 -10.80 -33.73 39.14
CA ALA A 11 -11.66 -34.23 38.07
C ALA A 11 -12.52 -33.11 37.46
N LEU A 12 -13.15 -32.28 38.29
CA LEU A 12 -13.94 -31.13 37.85
C LEU A 12 -13.08 -30.10 37.09
N ALA A 13 -11.89 -29.79 37.59
CA ALA A 13 -10.96 -28.88 36.91
C ALA A 13 -10.52 -29.43 35.54
N SER A 14 -10.27 -30.73 35.45
CA SER A 14 -9.88 -31.39 34.19
C SER A 14 -11.01 -31.36 33.16
N ILE A 15 -12.26 -31.61 33.59
CA ILE A 15 -13.44 -31.53 32.72
C ILE A 15 -13.66 -30.09 32.25
N ALA A 16 -13.55 -29.11 33.15
CA ALA A 16 -13.69 -27.70 32.80
C ALA A 16 -12.61 -27.25 31.80
N LEU A 17 -11.36 -27.69 31.99
CA LEU A 17 -10.27 -27.42 31.05
C LEU A 17 -10.52 -28.07 29.69
N PHE A 18 -10.97 -29.33 29.66
CA PHE A 18 -11.30 -30.02 28.41
C PHE A 18 -12.45 -29.32 27.68
N ALA A 19 -13.52 -28.94 28.38
CA ALA A 19 -14.63 -28.19 27.79
C ALA A 19 -14.17 -26.84 27.23
N LEU A 20 -13.29 -26.13 27.95
CA LEU A 20 -12.69 -24.87 27.48
C LEU A 20 -11.84 -25.07 26.22
N LEU A 21 -11.03 -26.12 26.16
CA LEU A 21 -10.21 -26.45 24.99
C LEU A 21 -11.07 -26.82 23.78
N VAL A 22 -12.13 -27.62 23.98
CA VAL A 22 -13.09 -27.97 22.93
C VAL A 22 -13.81 -26.72 22.44
N TRP A 23 -14.30 -25.87 23.33
CA TRP A 23 -14.93 -24.61 22.96
C TRP A 23 -13.99 -23.70 22.16
N LEU A 24 -12.73 -23.57 22.59
CA LEU A 24 -11.73 -22.79 21.88
C LEU A 24 -11.41 -23.40 20.51
N ALA A 25 -11.27 -24.72 20.40
CA ALA A 25 -11.05 -25.39 19.13
C ALA A 25 -12.22 -25.20 18.15
N VAL A 26 -13.46 -25.39 18.62
CA VAL A 26 -14.66 -25.17 17.80
C VAL A 26 -14.74 -23.71 17.35
N SER A 27 -14.53 -22.75 18.24
CA SER A 27 -14.63 -21.33 17.91
C SER A 27 -13.57 -20.87 16.88
N LEU A 28 -12.38 -21.46 16.91
CA LEU A 28 -11.27 -21.11 16.00
C LEU A 28 -11.33 -21.82 14.66
N TYR A 29 -11.73 -23.09 14.64
CA TYR A 29 -11.59 -23.96 13.47
C TYR A 29 -12.89 -24.24 12.74
N SER A 30 -14.05 -23.92 13.32
CA SER A 30 -15.31 -23.95 12.60
C SER A 30 -15.36 -22.81 11.59
N PRO A 31 -15.38 -23.11 10.28
CA PRO A 31 -15.52 -22.06 9.28
C PRO A 31 -16.87 -21.39 9.44
N ARG A 32 -16.89 -20.07 9.31
CA ARG A 32 -18.14 -19.31 9.21
C ARG A 32 -18.31 -18.82 7.80
N ALA A 33 -19.43 -19.23 7.21
CA ALA A 33 -20.00 -18.51 6.10
C ALA A 33 -20.62 -17.23 6.68
N PHE A 34 -19.99 -16.10 6.40
CA PHE A 34 -20.65 -14.80 6.47
C PHE A 34 -21.17 -14.45 5.07
N THR A 35 -21.63 -13.21 4.85
CA THR A 35 -22.17 -12.70 3.59
C THR A 35 -21.43 -13.28 2.38
N PRO A 36 -22.13 -13.85 1.38
CA PRO A 36 -21.49 -14.36 0.18
C PRO A 36 -20.64 -13.28 -0.48
N GLY A 37 -19.35 -13.58 -0.71
CA GLY A 37 -18.39 -12.66 -1.32
C GLY A 37 -17.29 -12.19 -0.37
N GLU A 38 -16.64 -11.10 -0.77
CA GLU A 38 -15.57 -10.45 -0.02
C GLU A 38 -16.14 -9.40 0.93
N VAL A 39 -15.75 -9.47 2.20
CA VAL A 39 -16.06 -8.45 3.20
C VAL A 39 -14.79 -7.68 3.51
N PHE A 40 -14.85 -6.37 3.33
CA PHE A 40 -13.76 -5.46 3.70
C PHE A 40 -13.85 -5.08 5.16
N VAL A 41 -12.76 -5.26 5.89
CA VAL A 41 -12.62 -4.85 7.29
C VAL A 41 -11.47 -3.86 7.40
N GLU A 42 -11.77 -2.68 7.92
CA GLU A 42 -10.77 -1.64 8.16
C GLU A 42 -10.32 -1.68 9.63
N VAL A 43 -9.01 -1.84 9.83
CA VAL A 43 -8.37 -1.77 11.14
C VAL A 43 -7.60 -0.47 11.23
N GLU A 44 -8.11 0.47 12.00
CA GLU A 44 -7.49 1.79 12.17
C GLU A 44 -6.16 1.72 12.95
N LYS A 45 -5.30 2.72 12.72
CA LYS A 45 -4.05 2.89 13.48
C LYS A 45 -4.36 3.04 14.97
N GLY A 46 -3.68 2.25 15.80
CA GLY A 46 -3.88 2.25 17.26
C GLY A 46 -5.01 1.34 17.76
N MET A 47 -5.78 0.70 16.87
CA MET A 47 -6.82 -0.23 17.29
C MET A 47 -6.21 -1.47 17.97
N GLY A 48 -6.56 -1.69 19.24
CA GLY A 48 -6.10 -2.85 20.00
C GLY A 48 -6.84 -4.14 19.64
N ALA A 49 -6.24 -5.30 19.96
CA ALA A 49 -6.82 -6.62 19.64
C ALA A 49 -8.25 -6.82 20.17
N SER A 50 -8.61 -6.20 21.30
CA SER A 50 -9.98 -6.27 21.83
C SER A 50 -11.00 -5.48 21.01
N ALA A 51 -10.60 -4.35 20.41
CA ALA A 51 -11.47 -3.55 19.56
C ALA A 51 -11.64 -4.25 18.20
N VAL A 52 -10.56 -4.77 17.63
CA VAL A 52 -10.60 -5.60 16.41
C VAL A 52 -11.51 -6.81 16.60
N ALA A 53 -11.37 -7.55 17.71
CA ALA A 53 -12.20 -8.71 17.98
C ALA A 53 -13.69 -8.36 18.08
N ARG A 54 -14.02 -7.20 18.67
CA ARG A 54 -15.40 -6.71 18.75
C ARG A 54 -15.94 -6.37 17.36
N LEU A 55 -15.18 -5.62 16.56
CA LEU A 55 -15.54 -5.28 15.18
C LEU A 55 -15.82 -6.53 14.32
N LEU A 56 -14.97 -7.55 14.43
CA LEU A 56 -15.15 -8.80 13.69
C LEU A 56 -16.36 -9.61 14.16
N GLU A 57 -16.67 -9.59 15.46
CA GLU A 57 -17.84 -10.27 16.04
C GLU A 57 -19.14 -9.57 15.63
N GLU A 58 -19.19 -8.23 15.71
CA GLU A 58 -20.33 -7.41 15.29
C GLU A 58 -20.64 -7.57 13.80
N ARG A 59 -19.61 -7.73 12.96
CA ARG A 59 -19.77 -8.04 11.52
C ARG A 59 -20.05 -9.52 11.24
N GLY A 60 -20.16 -10.36 12.28
CA GLY A 60 -20.45 -11.79 12.16
C GLY A 60 -19.30 -12.66 11.63
N ILE A 61 -18.12 -12.07 11.39
CA ILE A 61 -16.94 -12.71 10.80
C ILE A 61 -16.34 -13.76 11.76
N ILE A 62 -16.40 -13.50 13.06
CA ILE A 62 -15.97 -14.45 14.11
C ILE A 62 -17.11 -14.78 15.08
N SER A 63 -17.00 -15.94 15.74
CA SER A 63 -18.01 -16.47 16.66
C SER A 63 -17.92 -15.94 18.08
N SER A 64 -16.72 -15.66 18.55
CA SER A 64 -16.51 -15.15 19.89
C SER A 64 -15.27 -14.27 19.96
N ARG A 65 -15.45 -13.00 20.33
CA ARG A 65 -14.35 -12.08 20.61
C ARG A 65 -13.39 -12.63 21.68
N HIS A 66 -13.91 -13.36 22.66
CA HIS A 66 -13.13 -13.91 23.77
C HIS A 66 -12.19 -15.00 23.29
N SER A 67 -12.69 -15.90 22.43
CA SER A 67 -11.86 -16.93 21.80
C SER A 67 -10.75 -16.31 20.96
N PHE A 68 -11.06 -15.26 20.19
CA PHE A 68 -10.11 -14.57 19.33
C PHE A 68 -9.00 -13.89 20.13
N ILE A 69 -9.36 -13.13 21.18
CA ILE A 69 -8.38 -12.46 22.06
C ILE A 69 -7.49 -13.47 22.78
N MET A 70 -8.07 -14.56 23.31
CA MET A 70 -7.32 -15.60 23.99
C MET A 70 -6.32 -16.28 23.04
N SER A 71 -6.76 -16.57 21.82
CA SER A 71 -5.93 -17.21 20.80
C SER A 71 -4.82 -16.30 20.30
N TYR A 72 -5.09 -15.01 20.12
CA TYR A 72 -4.06 -14.01 19.84
C TYR A 72 -2.99 -13.97 20.93
N ARG A 73 -3.39 -13.99 22.21
CA ARG A 73 -2.45 -13.98 23.35
C ARG A 73 -1.63 -15.26 23.44
N LEU A 74 -2.22 -16.43 23.16
CA LEU A 74 -1.55 -17.72 23.29
C LEU A 74 -0.62 -18.04 22.12
N PHE A 75 -1.03 -17.74 20.89
CA PHE A 75 -0.34 -18.23 19.69
C PHE A 75 0.44 -17.16 18.92
N PHE A 76 0.08 -15.87 19.09
CA PHE A 76 0.62 -14.80 18.24
C PHE A 76 1.35 -13.71 19.01
N HIS A 77 1.20 -13.62 20.33
CA HIS A 77 2.00 -12.71 21.14
C HIS A 77 3.50 -13.08 21.06
N PRO A 78 4.42 -12.14 20.80
CA PRO A 78 4.28 -10.67 20.88
C PRO A 78 3.94 -9.95 19.55
N ARG A 79 3.60 -10.65 18.47
CA ARG A 79 3.25 -10.03 17.18
C ARG A 79 2.00 -9.18 17.32
N LYS A 80 2.01 -8.00 16.70
CA LYS A 80 0.89 -7.05 16.72
C LYS A 80 0.00 -7.25 15.50
N ILE A 81 -1.31 -7.06 15.67
CA ILE A 81 -2.24 -6.87 14.55
C ILE A 81 -1.84 -5.59 13.82
N ARG A 82 -1.73 -5.66 12.49
CA ARG A 82 -1.37 -4.49 11.68
C ARG A 82 -2.62 -3.69 11.30
N ALA A 83 -2.48 -2.37 11.26
CA ALA A 83 -3.51 -1.50 10.71
C ALA A 83 -3.59 -1.66 9.18
N GLY A 84 -4.76 -1.40 8.63
CA GLY A 84 -5.04 -1.48 7.20
C GLY A 84 -6.42 -2.03 6.89
N GLU A 85 -6.79 -1.97 5.62
CA GLU A 85 -7.99 -2.60 5.08
C GLU A 85 -7.69 -4.04 4.68
N TYR A 86 -8.59 -4.96 4.98
CA TYR A 86 -8.44 -6.39 4.71
C TYR A 86 -9.65 -6.91 3.95
N ALA A 87 -9.42 -7.58 2.83
CA ALA A 87 -10.45 -8.35 2.13
C ALA A 87 -10.51 -9.76 2.73
N LEU A 88 -11.66 -10.11 3.28
CA LEU A 88 -11.93 -11.40 3.88
C LEU A 88 -12.96 -12.15 3.03
N THR A 89 -12.55 -13.22 2.37
CA THR A 89 -13.39 -14.00 1.45
C THR A 89 -14.09 -15.15 2.19
N SER A 90 -15.42 -15.12 2.27
CA SER A 90 -16.21 -16.16 2.94
C SER A 90 -16.10 -17.51 2.21
N PRO A 91 -16.08 -18.67 2.91
CA PRO A 91 -16.06 -18.83 4.37
C PRO A 91 -14.63 -18.82 4.94
N LEU A 92 -14.44 -18.23 6.13
CA LEU A 92 -13.16 -18.26 6.86
C LEU A 92 -13.31 -18.79 8.27
N LYS A 93 -12.23 -19.39 8.77
CA LYS A 93 -12.03 -19.72 10.18
C LYS A 93 -11.50 -18.51 10.93
N ALA A 94 -11.88 -18.35 12.20
CA ALA A 94 -11.38 -17.24 13.01
C ALA A 94 -9.84 -17.25 13.16
N LYS A 95 -9.22 -18.44 13.12
CA LYS A 95 -7.76 -18.56 13.06
C LYS A 95 -7.15 -17.97 11.78
N GLU A 96 -7.79 -18.19 10.63
CA GLU A 96 -7.32 -17.67 9.34
C GLU A 96 -7.43 -16.14 9.29
N VAL A 97 -8.53 -15.59 9.81
CA VAL A 97 -8.70 -14.15 10.00
C VAL A 97 -7.58 -13.58 10.88
N LEU A 98 -7.29 -14.22 12.01
CA LEU A 98 -6.20 -13.80 12.89
C LEU A 98 -4.83 -13.85 12.20
N ASP A 99 -4.56 -14.91 11.43
CA ASP A 99 -3.34 -15.06 10.63
C ASP A 99 -3.18 -13.93 9.60
N ILE A 100 -4.26 -13.56 8.89
CA ILE A 100 -4.29 -12.45 7.92
C ILE A 100 -3.92 -11.12 8.59
N LEU A 101 -4.55 -10.83 9.74
CA LEU A 101 -4.38 -9.59 10.49
C LEU A 101 -3.00 -9.45 11.14
N VAL A 102 -2.43 -10.55 11.65
CA VAL A 102 -1.09 -10.54 12.27
C VAL A 102 0.02 -10.50 11.22
N LYS A 103 -0.17 -11.19 10.07
CA LYS A 103 0.77 -11.11 8.94
C LYS A 103 0.70 -9.76 8.22
N GLY A 104 -0.41 -9.02 8.39
CA GLY A 104 -0.62 -7.74 7.73
C GLY A 104 -0.83 -7.88 6.23
N LYS A 105 -1.58 -8.90 5.81
CA LYS A 105 -1.98 -9.08 4.41
C LYS A 105 -3.10 -8.10 4.06
N VAL A 106 -2.76 -6.82 4.04
CA VAL A 106 -3.68 -5.74 3.69
C VAL A 106 -4.10 -5.85 2.23
N TYR A 107 -5.32 -5.43 1.94
CA TYR A 107 -5.83 -5.30 0.58
C TYR A 107 -5.14 -4.12 -0.11
N LEU A 108 -4.72 -4.33 -1.35
CA LEU A 108 -4.06 -3.33 -2.17
C LEU A 108 -5.00 -2.93 -3.31
N HIS A 109 -5.24 -1.63 -3.44
CA HIS A 109 -6.01 -1.06 -4.54
C HIS A 109 -5.08 -0.75 -5.70
N ALA A 110 -5.47 -1.20 -6.90
CA ALA A 110 -4.75 -0.86 -8.11
C ALA A 110 -5.14 0.56 -8.58
N VAL A 111 -4.14 1.41 -8.78
CA VAL A 111 -4.31 2.78 -9.26
C VAL A 111 -3.40 2.98 -10.46
N THR A 112 -4.00 3.18 -11.63
CA THR A 112 -3.26 3.45 -12.86
C THR A 112 -2.99 4.95 -13.00
N VAL A 113 -1.72 5.29 -13.21
CA VAL A 113 -1.27 6.64 -13.55
C VAL A 113 -0.78 6.63 -15.01
N PRO A 114 -1.59 7.15 -15.95
CA PRO A 114 -1.20 7.27 -17.35
C PRO A 114 0.02 8.17 -17.58
N GLU A 115 0.67 7.97 -18.72
CA GLU A 115 1.73 8.85 -19.23
C GLU A 115 1.19 10.26 -19.51
N GLY A 116 2.08 11.25 -19.45
CA GLY A 116 1.76 12.64 -19.76
C GLY A 116 0.91 13.37 -18.73
N LEU A 117 0.57 12.77 -17.58
CA LEU A 117 -0.14 13.48 -16.51
C LEU A 117 0.79 14.36 -15.68
N THR A 118 0.28 15.53 -15.31
CA THR A 118 0.91 16.42 -14.34
C THR A 118 0.64 15.94 -12.91
N ALA A 119 1.44 16.39 -11.94
CA ALA A 119 1.19 16.06 -10.53
C ALA A 119 -0.21 16.49 -10.06
N GLN A 120 -0.75 17.59 -10.58
CA GLN A 120 -2.10 18.06 -10.26
C GLN A 120 -3.20 17.12 -10.79
N GLU A 121 -2.96 16.46 -11.93
CA GLU A 121 -3.86 15.47 -12.52
C GLU A 121 -3.69 14.09 -11.86
N ILE A 122 -2.50 13.77 -11.36
CA ILE A 122 -2.22 12.55 -10.59
C ILE A 122 -2.91 12.60 -9.22
N ALA A 123 -2.88 13.76 -8.55
CA ALA A 123 -3.45 13.95 -7.21
C ALA A 123 -4.85 13.33 -7.04
N PRO A 124 -5.88 13.66 -7.84
CA PRO A 124 -7.23 13.10 -7.66
C PRO A 124 -7.30 11.57 -7.82
N LEU A 125 -6.37 10.95 -8.55
CA LEU A 125 -6.34 9.49 -8.74
C LEU A 125 -5.87 8.77 -7.48
N ILE A 126 -4.93 9.36 -6.74
CA ILE A 126 -4.29 8.69 -5.60
C ILE A 126 -4.80 9.18 -4.24
N VAL A 127 -5.28 10.43 -4.15
CA VAL A 127 -5.80 11.04 -2.90
C VAL A 127 -6.82 10.18 -2.16
N PRO A 128 -7.74 9.43 -2.80
CA PRO A 128 -8.66 8.54 -2.10
C PRO A 128 -7.99 7.48 -1.22
N PHE A 129 -6.71 7.17 -1.48
CA PHE A 129 -5.94 6.16 -0.76
C PHE A 129 -4.95 6.76 0.25
N LEU A 130 -4.74 8.08 0.25
CA LEU A 130 -3.69 8.73 1.03
C LEU A 130 -4.16 9.11 2.44
N ASP A 131 -3.31 8.81 3.42
CA ASP A 131 -3.30 9.45 4.73
C ASP A 131 -2.65 10.85 4.56
N GLY A 132 -3.44 11.91 4.71
CA GLY A 132 -3.03 13.31 4.49
C GLY A 132 -3.66 14.01 3.28
N GLY A 133 -4.44 13.29 2.45
CA GLY A 133 -5.20 13.87 1.35
C GLY A 133 -4.34 14.65 0.34
N GLN A 134 -4.96 15.64 -0.32
CA GLN A 134 -4.30 16.41 -1.39
C GLN A 134 -3.13 17.27 -0.86
N ASP A 135 -3.27 17.88 0.31
CA ASP A 135 -2.21 18.73 0.87
C ASP A 135 -0.97 17.90 1.25
N GLY A 136 -1.18 16.72 1.83
CA GLY A 136 -0.11 15.78 2.12
C GLY A 136 0.63 15.33 0.86
N PHE A 137 -0.12 15.04 -0.21
CA PHE A 137 0.47 14.71 -1.51
C PHE A 137 1.30 15.87 -2.07
N MET A 138 0.76 17.09 -2.09
CA MET A 138 1.47 18.25 -2.63
C MET A 138 2.69 18.63 -1.79
N ALA A 139 2.67 18.36 -0.49
CA ALA A 139 3.83 18.52 0.37
C ALA A 139 4.91 17.49 0.03
N ALA A 140 4.55 16.20 -0.08
CA ALA A 140 5.47 15.14 -0.47
C ALA A 140 6.03 15.34 -1.89
N PHE A 141 5.21 15.83 -2.82
CA PHE A 141 5.61 16.18 -4.18
C PHE A 141 6.69 17.28 -4.25
N ARG A 142 6.74 18.17 -3.25
CA ARG A 142 7.78 19.21 -3.16
C ARG A 142 9.04 18.73 -2.45
N ASP A 143 9.02 17.55 -1.84
CA ASP A 143 10.20 16.95 -1.21
C ASP A 143 11.08 16.28 -2.28
N VAL A 144 12.06 17.04 -2.74
CA VAL A 144 13.02 16.63 -3.78
C VAL A 144 14.18 15.79 -3.24
N GLY A 145 14.24 15.54 -1.92
CA GLY A 145 15.36 14.83 -1.32
C GLY A 145 15.62 13.45 -1.96
N ILE A 146 14.55 12.78 -2.38
CA ILE A 146 14.60 11.46 -3.01
C ILE A 146 15.21 11.46 -4.42
N ILE A 147 15.09 12.57 -5.17
CA ILE A 147 15.62 12.69 -6.53
C ILE A 147 16.97 13.43 -6.58
N GLY A 148 17.35 14.12 -5.51
CA GLY A 148 18.59 14.89 -5.40
C GLY A 148 19.89 14.18 -5.87
N PRO A 149 20.08 12.87 -5.68
CA PRO A 149 21.24 12.16 -6.23
C PRO A 149 21.33 12.11 -7.76
N ILE A 150 20.20 12.27 -8.46
CA ILE A 150 20.06 12.20 -9.92
C ILE A 150 19.88 13.60 -10.50
N ASP A 151 19.03 14.43 -9.88
CA ASP A 151 18.82 15.82 -10.28
C ASP A 151 19.00 16.76 -9.07
N ARG A 152 20.16 17.41 -9.01
CA ARG A 152 20.52 18.34 -7.92
C ARG A 152 19.81 19.69 -8.03
N GLU A 153 19.26 20.01 -9.21
CA GLU A 153 18.53 21.25 -9.47
C GLU A 153 17.01 21.06 -9.34
N ALA A 154 16.59 19.88 -8.86
CA ALA A 154 15.20 19.58 -8.57
C ALA A 154 14.61 20.55 -7.54
N ASN A 155 13.47 21.15 -7.87
CA ASN A 155 12.68 22.01 -6.98
C ASN A 155 11.26 21.47 -6.71
N ASN A 156 10.87 20.43 -7.45
CA ASN A 156 9.67 19.63 -7.29
C ASN A 156 9.88 18.28 -7.98
N LEU A 157 8.90 17.39 -7.86
CA LEU A 157 8.92 16.06 -8.47
C LEU A 157 8.18 15.99 -9.82
N GLU A 158 7.97 17.12 -10.51
CA GLU A 158 7.30 17.12 -11.81
C GLU A 158 8.12 16.35 -12.84
N GLY A 159 7.49 15.43 -13.57
CA GLY A 159 8.16 14.51 -14.49
C GLY A 159 8.93 13.36 -13.82
N TYR A 160 8.97 13.30 -12.49
CA TYR A 160 9.64 12.23 -11.72
C TYR A 160 8.67 11.24 -11.09
N LEU A 161 7.36 11.50 -11.13
CA LEU A 161 6.33 10.53 -10.76
C LEU A 161 6.12 9.59 -11.96
N PHE A 162 6.65 8.37 -11.87
CA PHE A 162 6.64 7.46 -13.01
C PHE A 162 5.22 6.98 -13.36
N PRO A 163 4.83 6.92 -14.64
CA PRO A 163 3.54 6.40 -15.05
C PRO A 163 3.50 4.87 -14.98
N GLU A 164 2.62 4.33 -14.14
CA GLU A 164 2.44 2.88 -13.96
C GLU A 164 1.09 2.58 -13.27
N THR A 165 0.71 1.30 -13.20
CA THR A 165 -0.31 0.82 -12.27
C THR A 165 0.30 0.46 -10.93
N TYR A 166 0.04 1.29 -9.93
CA TYR A 166 0.50 1.11 -8.55
C TYR A 166 -0.49 0.32 -7.72
N SER A 167 0.00 -0.44 -6.74
CA SER A 167 -0.82 -1.18 -5.77
C SER A 167 -0.67 -0.56 -4.39
N PHE A 168 -1.62 0.27 -3.97
CA PHE A 168 -1.55 0.98 -2.70
C PHE A 168 -2.52 0.43 -1.66
N PRO A 169 -2.09 0.22 -0.40
CA PRO A 169 -3.03 -0.01 0.68
C PRO A 169 -3.80 1.27 0.96
N LYS A 170 -5.04 1.12 1.45
CA LYS A 170 -5.80 2.27 1.97
C LYS A 170 -5.04 2.92 3.13
N SER A 171 -5.08 4.25 3.18
CA SER A 171 -4.37 5.08 4.17
C SER A 171 -2.84 4.92 4.12
N ILE A 172 -2.28 4.71 2.93
CA ILE A 172 -0.83 4.83 2.69
C ILE A 172 -0.40 6.28 2.97
N SER A 173 0.80 6.50 3.52
CA SER A 173 1.28 7.86 3.71
C SER A 173 1.56 8.53 2.37
N SER A 174 1.29 9.84 2.28
CA SER A 174 1.58 10.62 1.07
C SER A 174 3.05 10.54 0.66
N THR A 175 3.96 10.50 1.65
CA THR A 175 5.40 10.35 1.44
C THR A 175 5.77 8.99 0.86
N ASP A 176 5.18 7.90 1.36
CA ASP A 176 5.47 6.55 0.85
C ASP A 176 4.91 6.35 -0.56
N ALA A 177 3.73 6.91 -0.85
CA ALA A 177 3.13 6.85 -2.18
C ALA A 177 4.01 7.58 -3.21
N VAL A 178 4.40 8.83 -2.92
CA VAL A 178 5.31 9.61 -3.78
C VAL A 178 6.67 8.92 -3.91
N ALA A 179 7.21 8.39 -2.81
CA ALA A 179 8.48 7.68 -2.83
C ALA A 179 8.45 6.41 -3.70
N ALA A 180 7.33 5.68 -3.72
CA ALA A 180 7.15 4.54 -4.61
C ALA A 180 7.18 4.97 -6.09
N MET A 181 6.49 6.05 -6.45
CA MET A 181 6.45 6.55 -7.82
C MET A 181 7.80 7.08 -8.30
N VAL A 182 8.53 7.80 -7.44
CA VAL A 182 9.89 8.24 -7.76
C VAL A 182 10.87 7.07 -7.77
N GLY A 183 10.66 6.08 -6.90
CA GLY A 183 11.42 4.83 -6.90
C GLY A 183 11.36 4.16 -8.27
N GLN A 184 10.17 4.02 -8.84
CA GLN A 184 9.99 3.49 -10.19
C GLN A 184 10.66 4.33 -11.26
N PHE A 185 10.61 5.65 -11.15
CA PHE A 185 11.37 6.52 -12.06
C PHE A 185 12.87 6.22 -11.99
N ARG A 186 13.43 6.04 -10.78
CA ARG A 186 14.86 5.77 -10.59
C ARG A 186 15.28 4.41 -11.12
N GLU A 187 14.39 3.42 -11.04
CA GLU A 187 14.63 2.08 -11.60
C GLU A 187 14.58 2.12 -13.14
N ALA A 188 13.60 2.80 -13.72
CA ALA A 188 13.47 2.98 -15.16
C ALA A 188 14.60 3.86 -15.75
N PHE A 189 14.99 4.91 -15.02
CA PHE A 189 16.06 5.83 -15.38
C PHE A 189 17.44 5.26 -14.99
N SER A 190 17.84 4.19 -15.69
CA SER A 190 19.12 3.53 -15.50
C SER A 190 20.33 4.45 -15.77
N GLY A 191 21.52 4.06 -15.30
CA GLY A 191 22.77 4.81 -15.54
C GLY A 191 23.13 5.00 -17.02
N ALA A 192 22.58 4.18 -17.93
CA ALA A 192 22.74 4.38 -19.36
C ALA A 192 22.08 5.68 -19.85
N TRP A 193 20.96 6.08 -19.25
CA TRP A 193 20.28 7.34 -19.56
C TRP A 193 21.05 8.55 -19.04
N THR A 194 21.68 8.43 -17.87
CA THR A 194 22.61 9.45 -17.36
C THR A 194 23.77 9.67 -18.32
N ALA A 195 24.45 8.59 -18.75
CA ALA A 195 25.54 8.69 -19.73
C ALA A 195 25.07 9.25 -21.08
N ARG A 196 23.84 8.91 -21.50
CA ARG A 196 23.26 9.46 -22.73
C ARG A 196 23.01 10.97 -22.59
N ALA A 197 22.44 11.42 -21.49
CA ALA A 197 22.21 12.85 -21.21
C ALA A 197 23.52 13.65 -21.26
N GLU A 198 24.58 13.12 -20.65
CA GLU A 198 25.93 13.71 -20.72
C GLU A 198 26.46 13.79 -22.16
N SER A 199 26.27 12.73 -22.95
CA SER A 199 26.73 12.70 -24.36
C SER A 199 26.09 13.76 -25.25
N ILE A 200 24.85 14.16 -24.92
CA ILE A 200 24.11 15.22 -25.63
C ILE A 200 24.19 16.58 -24.92
N ARG A 201 25.02 16.68 -23.87
CA ARG A 201 25.24 17.89 -23.05
C ARG A 201 23.95 18.46 -22.47
N MET A 202 23.04 17.59 -22.04
CA MET A 202 21.81 17.98 -21.35
C MET A 202 21.85 17.52 -19.91
N SER A 203 21.37 18.35 -18.97
CA SER A 203 21.11 17.90 -17.61
C SER A 203 19.94 16.91 -17.60
N ILE A 204 19.86 16.07 -16.56
CA ILE A 204 18.75 15.10 -16.43
C ILE A 204 17.40 15.84 -16.40
N ARG A 205 17.34 16.96 -15.70
CA ARG A 205 16.18 17.86 -15.71
C ARG A 205 15.78 18.28 -17.11
N GLN A 206 16.72 18.73 -17.94
CA GLN A 206 16.43 19.11 -19.33
C GLN A 206 15.92 17.93 -20.16
N VAL A 207 16.46 16.72 -19.94
CA VAL A 207 15.99 15.51 -20.63
C VAL A 207 14.55 15.18 -20.22
N VAL A 208 14.23 15.21 -18.93
CA VAL A 208 12.87 14.95 -18.42
C VAL A 208 11.90 16.02 -18.90
N THR A 209 12.29 17.30 -18.88
CA THR A 209 11.47 18.39 -19.42
C THR A 209 11.21 18.19 -20.92
N LEU A 210 12.24 17.89 -21.72
CA LEU A 210 12.06 17.66 -23.15
C LEU A 210 11.17 16.44 -23.42
N ALA A 211 11.34 15.36 -22.66
CA ALA A 211 10.47 14.19 -22.73
C ALA A 211 9.01 14.53 -22.44
N SER A 212 8.74 15.36 -21.42
CA SER A 212 7.37 15.80 -21.12
C SER A 212 6.73 16.65 -22.22
N ILE A 213 7.52 17.46 -22.94
CA ILE A 213 7.03 18.25 -24.07
C ILE A 213 6.71 17.33 -25.25
N ILE A 214 7.61 16.38 -25.56
CA ILE A 214 7.39 15.40 -26.63
C ILE A 214 6.12 14.59 -26.37
N GLU A 215 5.95 14.10 -25.14
CA GLU A 215 4.77 13.31 -24.73
C GLU A 215 3.45 14.09 -24.87
N LYS A 216 3.48 15.40 -24.60
CA LYS A 216 2.29 16.25 -24.80
C LYS A 216 2.02 16.58 -26.26
N GLU A 217 3.03 16.54 -27.12
CA GLU A 217 2.93 16.91 -28.54
C GLU A 217 2.42 15.76 -29.42
N SER A 218 2.82 14.52 -29.14
CA SER A 218 2.31 13.34 -29.84
C SER A 218 2.16 12.16 -28.89
N SER A 219 0.98 11.54 -28.93
CA SER A 219 0.69 10.27 -28.26
C SER A 219 1.03 9.05 -29.12
N VAL A 220 1.57 9.26 -30.33
CA VAL A 220 1.94 8.21 -31.28
C VAL A 220 3.44 7.93 -31.16
N ALA A 221 3.79 6.78 -30.60
CA ALA A 221 5.18 6.41 -30.30
C ALA A 221 6.11 6.48 -31.53
N GLU A 222 5.59 6.21 -32.73
CA GLU A 222 6.34 6.29 -33.98
C GLU A 222 6.74 7.72 -34.34
N GLU A 223 5.93 8.71 -33.98
CA GLU A 223 6.17 10.13 -34.27
C GLU A 223 7.14 10.78 -33.27
N ASN A 224 7.24 10.24 -32.04
CA ASN A 224 8.09 10.79 -30.97
C ASN A 224 9.55 10.97 -31.40
N LYS A 225 10.07 10.11 -32.28
CA LYS A 225 11.44 10.26 -32.82
C LYS A 225 11.57 11.49 -33.71
N LEU A 226 10.56 11.76 -34.55
CA LEU A 226 10.55 12.92 -35.44
C LEU A 226 10.36 14.21 -34.64
N VAL A 227 9.40 14.22 -33.71
CA VAL A 227 9.13 15.34 -32.80
C VAL A 227 10.39 15.69 -31.98
N SER A 228 11.03 14.67 -31.39
CA SER A 228 12.31 14.80 -30.68
C SER A 228 13.39 15.43 -31.56
N ALA A 229 13.53 14.97 -32.82
CA ALA A 229 14.51 15.53 -33.76
C ALA A 229 14.26 17.02 -34.06
N VAL A 230 12.99 17.43 -34.22
CA VAL A 230 12.63 18.84 -34.42
C VAL A 230 13.04 19.69 -33.22
N PHE A 231 12.69 19.27 -32.00
CA PHE A 231 13.04 20.03 -30.80
C PHE A 231 14.55 20.11 -30.57
N HIS A 232 15.30 19.02 -30.76
CA HIS A 232 16.76 19.07 -30.69
C HIS A 232 17.37 20.01 -31.73
N ASN A 233 16.81 20.05 -32.95
CA ASN A 233 17.26 20.99 -33.98
C ASN A 233 16.99 22.44 -33.60
N ARG A 234 15.82 22.77 -33.04
CA ARG A 234 15.47 24.12 -32.55
C ARG A 234 16.40 24.56 -31.42
N LEU A 235 16.62 23.70 -30.42
CA LEU A 235 17.53 23.98 -29.30
C LEU A 235 18.96 24.27 -29.78
N ARG A 236 19.46 23.51 -30.76
CA ARG A 236 20.82 23.68 -31.29
C ARG A 236 21.06 25.05 -31.92
N ILE A 237 20.04 25.65 -32.54
CA ILE A 237 20.14 26.96 -33.20
C ILE A 237 19.61 28.10 -32.32
N GLY A 238 19.27 27.83 -31.05
CA GLY A 238 18.73 28.84 -30.13
C GLY A 238 17.32 29.33 -30.48
N MET A 239 16.55 28.54 -31.24
CA MET A 239 15.16 28.85 -31.59
C MET A 239 14.23 28.44 -30.44
N LYS A 240 13.15 29.22 -30.21
CA LYS A 240 12.10 28.87 -29.25
C LYS A 240 11.41 27.56 -29.66
N LEU A 241 10.93 26.81 -28.68
CA LEU A 241 10.25 25.52 -28.93
C LEU A 241 8.83 25.71 -29.46
N ASP A 242 8.17 26.83 -29.17
CA ASP A 242 6.83 27.21 -29.64
C ASP A 242 5.84 26.03 -29.65
N CYS A 243 5.59 25.51 -28.44
CA CYS A 243 4.59 24.50 -28.11
C CYS A 243 3.34 25.15 -27.52
#